data_AF-A0A9D7D0V5-F1
#
_entry.id   AF-A0A9D7D0V5-F1
#
_cell.length_a   1.000
_cell.length_b   1.000
_cell.length_c   1.000
_cell.angle_alpha   90.00
_cell.angle_beta   90.00
_cell.angle_gamma   90.00
#
_symmetry.space_group_name_H-M   'P 1'
#
loop_
_entity.id
_entity.type
_entity.pdbx_description
1 polymer ?
#
loop_
_entity_poly.entity_id
_entity_poly.type
_entity_poly.pdbx_seq_one_letter_code
_entity_poly.pdbx_strand_id
1 'polypeptide(L)'
;MSRFGLLPTFRPGPLGRPVFCGGPEDAGVRVRWLGTACFVVSTKSTTVVVDPFVSRPALRDVAFRRLVPDGVEVRRRFPAKVDAVVCGHAHYDHAMDAPTLALATGAKFVGSVTAAHLARASGVPEEQLCVVSRLGETVKVGDIELSLVPSLHGRFVFRRYYLAGGELDAPPKLPAHAATSAPAASRSITTAAPISSTRSSRACAPTSSLSASPGASAREII
;
A
#
# COMPACT_ATOMS: atom_id res chain seq x y z
N MET A 1 0.55 -9.77 39.75
CA MET A 1 -0.67 -9.95 38.91
C MET A 1 -0.23 -10.13 37.46
N SER A 2 -0.18 -11.39 36.99
CA SER A 2 0.34 -11.74 35.67
C SER A 2 -0.77 -11.66 34.62
N ARG A 3 -0.58 -10.87 33.56
CA ARG A 3 -1.50 -10.79 32.42
C ARG A 3 -1.25 -11.99 31.50
N PHE A 4 -2.13 -12.97 31.55
CA PHE A 4 -2.22 -14.01 30.52
C PHE A 4 -2.64 -13.38 29.19
N GLY A 5 -1.67 -13.08 28.32
CA GLY A 5 -1.93 -12.87 26.91
C GLY A 5 -2.24 -14.23 26.27
N LEU A 6 -3.42 -14.37 25.67
CA LEU A 6 -3.93 -15.63 25.10
C LEU A 6 -3.08 -16.17 23.92
N LEU A 7 -2.11 -15.38 23.44
CA LEU A 7 -1.15 -15.76 22.42
C LEU A 7 0.21 -15.18 22.80
N PRO A 8 1.33 -15.90 22.58
CA PRO A 8 2.66 -15.32 22.74
C PRO A 8 2.75 -14.11 21.81
N THR A 9 2.93 -12.93 22.39
CA THR A 9 3.30 -11.75 21.60
C THR A 9 4.76 -11.95 21.20
N PHE A 10 5.00 -12.32 19.93
CA PHE A 10 6.34 -12.30 19.39
C PHE A 10 6.85 -10.86 19.46
N ARG A 11 7.67 -10.59 20.47
CA ARG A 11 8.53 -9.40 20.51
C ARG A 11 9.86 -9.87 19.93
N PRO A 12 10.23 -9.44 18.71
CA PRO A 12 11.56 -9.75 18.22
C PRO A 12 12.57 -9.28 19.27
N GLY A 13 13.48 -10.17 19.66
CA GLY A 13 14.59 -9.82 20.55
C GLY A 13 15.44 -8.69 19.95
N PRO A 14 16.43 -8.16 20.67
CA PRO A 14 17.34 -7.14 20.14
C PRO A 14 17.94 -7.51 18.77
N LEU A 15 18.16 -8.81 18.53
CA LEU A 15 18.64 -9.40 17.27
C LEU A 15 17.57 -9.51 16.15
N GLY A 16 16.28 -9.44 16.49
CA GLY A 16 15.16 -9.46 15.54
C GLY A 16 14.56 -8.08 15.27
N ARG A 17 15.02 -7.04 15.98
CA ARG A 17 14.77 -5.67 15.54
C ARG A 17 15.61 -5.48 14.29
N PRO A 18 15.05 -5.03 13.15
CA PRO A 18 15.88 -4.67 12.01
C PRO A 18 16.85 -3.58 12.45
N VAL A 19 18.07 -3.98 12.79
CA VAL A 19 19.21 -3.11 12.99
C VAL A 19 19.66 -2.73 11.59
N PHE A 20 19.80 -1.43 11.37
CA PHE A 20 20.39 -0.92 10.15
C PHE A 20 21.86 -1.36 10.13
N CYS A 21 22.14 -2.50 9.50
CA CYS A 21 23.43 -2.72 8.90
C CYS A 21 23.39 -1.83 7.66
N GLY A 22 24.02 -0.65 7.74
CA GLY A 22 24.26 0.15 6.55
C GLY A 22 25.02 -0.74 5.56
N GLY A 23 24.29 -1.32 4.61
CA GLY A 23 24.92 -1.91 3.44
C GLY A 23 25.79 -0.83 2.79
N PRO A 24 26.84 -1.20 2.06
CA PRO A 24 27.70 -0.22 1.39
C PRO A 24 26.82 0.80 0.67
N GLU A 25 27.16 2.09 0.76
CA GLU A 25 26.44 3.16 0.07
C GLU A 25 26.36 2.91 -1.46
N ASP A 26 27.22 2.01 -1.93
CA ASP A 26 27.38 1.54 -3.30
C ASP A 26 26.44 0.40 -3.69
N ALA A 27 25.72 -0.21 -2.75
CA ALA A 27 24.68 -1.19 -3.07
C ALA A 27 23.57 -0.50 -3.86
N GLY A 28 23.47 -0.81 -5.16
CA GLY A 28 22.57 -0.13 -6.10
C GLY A 28 21.09 -0.12 -5.67
N VAL A 29 20.66 -1.13 -4.90
CA VAL A 29 19.30 -1.23 -4.33
C VAL A 29 19.38 -1.72 -2.88
N ARG A 30 18.64 -1.07 -1.98
CA ARG A 30 18.41 -1.52 -0.60
C ARG A 30 16.93 -1.81 -0.39
N VAL A 31 16.64 -2.89 0.33
CA VAL A 31 15.28 -3.27 0.73
C VAL A 31 15.24 -3.42 2.24
N ARG A 32 14.32 -2.72 2.89
CA ARG A 32 14.08 -2.81 4.34
C ARG A 32 12.66 -3.30 4.59
N TRP A 33 12.53 -4.44 5.25
CA TRP A 33 11.25 -4.96 5.70
C TRP A 33 10.90 -4.42 7.09
N LEU A 34 9.72 -3.84 7.25
CA LEU A 34 9.24 -3.31 8.53
C LEU A 34 8.25 -4.25 9.22
N GLY A 35 7.82 -5.33 8.55
CA GLY A 35 6.83 -6.32 9.01
C GLY A 35 5.52 -6.28 8.21
N THR A 36 4.70 -7.32 8.32
CA THR A 36 3.51 -7.53 7.45
C THR A 36 3.94 -7.46 5.97
N ALA A 37 3.26 -6.67 5.14
CA ALA A 37 3.62 -6.42 3.74
C ALA A 37 4.44 -5.12 3.56
N CYS A 38 4.91 -4.51 4.64
CA CYS A 38 5.55 -3.19 4.58
C CYS A 38 7.04 -3.28 4.20
N PHE A 39 7.37 -2.76 3.01
CA PHE A 39 8.75 -2.68 2.51
C PHE A 39 9.14 -1.23 2.18
N VAL A 40 10.39 -0.88 2.44
CA VAL A 40 11.02 0.34 1.93
C VAL A 40 12.11 -0.08 0.95
N VAL A 41 11.92 0.25 -0.32
CA VAL A 41 12.87 -0.02 -1.40
C VAL A 41 13.53 1.30 -1.77
N SER A 42 14.85 1.37 -1.71
CA SER A 42 15.59 2.60 -2.04
C SER A 42 16.79 2.32 -2.93
N THR A 43 16.99 3.16 -3.92
CA THR A 43 18.24 3.28 -4.68
C THR A 43 19.10 4.40 -4.07
N LYS A 44 20.09 4.89 -4.82
CA LYS A 44 20.82 6.11 -4.48
C LYS A 44 19.94 7.37 -4.56
N SER A 45 18.90 7.37 -5.40
CA SER A 45 18.15 8.59 -5.73
C SER A 45 16.65 8.52 -5.40
N THR A 46 16.07 7.31 -5.42
CA THR A 46 14.62 7.09 -5.27
C THR A 46 14.33 6.22 -4.06
N THR A 47 13.27 6.56 -3.31
CA THR A 47 12.70 5.75 -2.24
C THR A 47 11.23 5.47 -2.51
N VAL A 48 10.86 4.19 -2.56
CA VAL A 48 9.49 3.71 -2.69
C VAL A 48 9.12 2.91 -1.44
N VAL A 49 7.93 3.17 -0.91
CA VAL A 49 7.36 2.42 0.22
C VAL A 49 6.19 1.60 -0.26
N VAL A 50 6.20 0.29 -0.01
CA VAL A 50 5.11 -0.63 -0.35
C VAL A 50 4.35 -0.98 0.91
N ASP A 51 3.01 -0.89 0.84
CA ASP A 51 2.04 -1.26 1.89
C ASP A 51 2.45 -0.83 3.31
N PRO A 52 2.60 0.49 3.56
CA PRO A 52 2.96 0.98 4.89
C PRO A 52 1.91 0.57 5.93
N PHE A 53 2.37 -0.15 6.96
CA PHE A 53 1.55 -0.58 8.10
C PHE A 53 2.39 -0.71 9.38
N VAL A 54 2.63 0.43 10.01
CA VAL A 54 3.41 0.59 11.24
C VAL A 54 2.53 0.95 12.44
N SER A 55 1.33 1.52 12.24
CA SER A 55 0.39 1.89 13.31
C SER A 55 -0.11 0.69 14.12
N ARG A 56 -0.33 -0.45 13.44
CA ARG A 56 -0.62 -1.76 14.05
C ARG A 56 -1.61 -1.70 15.23
N PRO A 57 -2.85 -1.26 14.99
CA PRO A 57 -3.87 -1.24 16.04
C PRO A 57 -4.06 -2.65 16.63
N ALA A 58 -4.34 -2.72 17.94
CA ALA A 58 -4.57 -3.99 18.59
C ALA A 58 -5.80 -4.68 18.01
N LEU A 59 -5.85 -6.02 18.03
CA LEU A 59 -6.94 -6.80 17.43
C LEU A 59 -8.33 -6.41 17.98
N ARG A 60 -8.41 -6.03 19.26
CA ARG A 60 -9.65 -5.50 19.86
C ARG A 60 -10.12 -4.20 19.19
N ASP A 61 -9.19 -3.33 18.80
CA ASP A 61 -9.50 -2.05 18.18
C ASP A 61 -9.90 -2.28 16.71
N VAL A 62 -9.24 -3.21 16.03
CA VAL A 62 -9.66 -3.72 14.70
C VAL A 62 -11.09 -4.26 14.73
N ALA A 63 -11.45 -5.01 15.78
CA ALA A 63 -12.78 -5.60 15.91
C ALA A 63 -13.88 -4.59 16.28
N PHE A 64 -13.59 -3.63 17.17
CA PHE A 64 -14.64 -2.84 17.82
C PHE A 64 -14.56 -1.33 17.58
N ARG A 65 -13.52 -0.82 16.91
CA ARG A 65 -13.31 0.62 16.73
C ARG A 65 -13.15 1.01 15.26
N ARG A 66 -13.36 2.29 15.01
CA ARG A 66 -12.92 2.94 13.78
C ARG A 66 -11.41 3.17 13.87
N LEU A 67 -10.71 2.85 12.80
CA LEU A 67 -9.26 2.84 12.78
C LEU A 67 -8.72 4.20 12.33
N VAL A 68 -7.68 4.65 13.02
CA VAL A 68 -6.97 5.90 12.75
C VAL A 68 -5.48 5.57 12.70
N PRO A 69 -4.76 5.99 11.65
CA PRO A 69 -3.32 5.82 11.58
C PRO A 69 -2.61 6.64 12.67
N ASP A 70 -1.57 6.06 13.26
CA ASP A 70 -0.68 6.74 14.18
C ASP A 70 0.38 7.53 13.38
N GLY A 71 0.09 8.81 13.14
CA GLY A 71 0.98 9.69 12.39
C GLY A 71 2.36 9.89 13.04
N VAL A 72 2.50 9.65 14.36
CA VAL A 72 3.81 9.72 15.04
C VAL A 72 4.64 8.50 14.68
N GLU A 73 4.04 7.31 14.72
CA GLU A 73 4.69 6.06 14.28
C GLU A 73 5.09 6.12 12.80
N VAL A 74 4.20 6.63 11.93
CA VAL A 74 4.49 6.81 10.51
C VAL A 74 5.74 7.68 10.32
N ARG A 75 5.75 8.89 10.89
CA ARG A 75 6.92 9.81 10.77
C ARG A 75 8.19 9.23 11.38
N ARG A 76 8.09 8.43 12.45
CA ARG A 76 9.26 7.84 13.11
C ARG A 76 9.87 6.68 12.31
N ARG A 77 9.05 5.88 11.63
CA ARG A 77 9.51 4.61 11.03
C ARG A 77 9.96 4.74 9.58
N PHE A 78 9.42 5.71 8.86
CA PHE A 78 9.74 5.96 7.45
C PHE A 78 10.78 7.07 7.28
N PRO A 79 11.56 7.06 6.18
CA PRO A 79 12.45 8.16 5.84
C PRO A 79 11.67 9.46 5.59
N ALA A 80 12.32 10.61 5.80
CA ALA A 80 11.71 11.91 5.50
C ALA A 80 11.46 12.11 3.99
N LYS A 81 12.32 11.56 3.14
CA LYS A 81 12.14 11.54 1.68
C LYS A 81 11.54 10.21 1.25
N VAL A 82 10.35 10.26 0.65
CA VAL A 82 9.70 9.16 -0.04
C VAL A 82 9.19 9.71 -1.36
N ASP A 83 9.50 9.06 -2.48
CA ASP A 83 9.11 9.50 -3.81
C ASP A 83 7.77 8.88 -4.23
N ALA A 84 7.49 7.64 -3.78
CA ALA A 84 6.18 7.01 -3.95
C ALA A 84 5.80 6.09 -2.79
N VAL A 85 4.50 6.04 -2.51
CA VAL A 85 3.84 5.08 -1.63
C VAL A 85 2.95 4.20 -2.50
N VAL A 86 3.22 2.90 -2.52
CA VAL A 86 2.48 1.91 -3.30
C VAL A 86 1.55 1.15 -2.37
N CYS A 87 0.26 1.19 -2.67
CA CYS A 87 -0.76 0.43 -1.98
C CYS A 87 -1.23 -0.70 -2.90
N GLY A 88 -0.85 -1.93 -2.58
CA GLY A 88 -1.22 -3.11 -3.34
C GLY A 88 -2.71 -3.39 -3.29
N HIS A 89 -3.32 -3.17 -2.13
CA HIS A 89 -4.77 -3.27 -1.97
C HIS A 89 -5.34 -2.51 -0.78
N ALA A 90 -6.64 -2.24 -0.86
CA ALA A 90 -7.35 -1.37 0.06
C ALA A 90 -7.86 -2.08 1.33
N HIS A 91 -7.12 -3.06 1.85
CA HIS A 91 -7.40 -3.65 3.17
C HIS A 91 -6.66 -2.87 4.26
N TYR A 92 -7.20 -2.87 5.50
CA TYR A 92 -6.71 -1.97 6.55
C TYR A 92 -5.23 -2.17 6.90
N ASP A 93 -4.71 -3.39 6.81
CA ASP A 93 -3.33 -3.77 7.11
C ASP A 93 -2.33 -3.50 5.99
N HIS A 94 -2.79 -2.90 4.88
CA HIS A 94 -1.97 -2.44 3.76
C HIS A 94 -2.16 -0.94 3.48
N ALA A 95 -3.40 -0.45 3.62
CA ALA A 95 -3.79 0.86 3.14
C ALA A 95 -3.95 1.91 4.23
N MET A 96 -3.98 1.54 5.51
CA MET A 96 -4.28 2.49 6.60
C MET A 96 -3.24 3.61 6.72
N ASP A 97 -1.95 3.29 6.70
CA ASP A 97 -0.91 4.30 6.89
C ASP A 97 -0.48 4.95 5.56
N ALA A 98 -0.90 4.39 4.43
CA ALA A 98 -0.44 4.81 3.11
C ALA A 98 -0.81 6.26 2.77
N PRO A 99 -2.08 6.72 2.96
CA PRO A 99 -2.43 8.11 2.75
C PRO A 99 -1.71 9.05 3.72
N THR A 100 -1.53 8.64 4.97
CA THR A 100 -0.84 9.45 6.00
C THR A 100 0.62 9.65 5.63
N LEU A 101 1.29 8.61 5.14
CA LEU A 101 2.68 8.71 4.68
C LEU A 101 2.80 9.57 3.43
N ALA A 102 1.89 9.41 2.46
CA ALA A 102 1.87 10.25 1.24
C ALA A 102 1.72 11.73 1.58
N LEU A 103 0.75 12.08 2.44
CA LEU A 103 0.55 13.45 2.93
C LEU A 103 1.79 13.99 3.66
N ALA A 104 2.41 13.19 4.52
CA ALA A 104 3.54 13.63 5.32
C ALA A 104 4.81 13.88 4.50
N THR A 105 4.94 13.25 3.33
CA THR A 105 6.17 13.27 2.51
C THR A 105 6.00 14.00 1.18
N GLY A 106 4.77 14.23 0.74
CA GLY A 106 4.48 14.70 -0.61
C GLY A 106 4.62 13.63 -1.70
N ALA A 107 4.80 12.35 -1.30
CA ALA A 107 5.03 11.25 -2.22
C ALA A 107 3.83 10.99 -3.14
N LYS A 108 4.09 10.43 -4.33
CA LYS A 108 3.02 9.90 -5.18
C LYS A 108 2.37 8.70 -4.51
N PHE A 109 1.05 8.71 -4.36
CA PHE A 109 0.27 7.56 -3.95
C PHE A 109 -0.10 6.72 -5.19
N VAL A 110 0.45 5.52 -5.29
CA VAL A 110 0.22 4.60 -6.41
C VAL A 110 -0.67 3.46 -5.94
N GLY A 111 -1.77 3.20 -6.63
CA GLY A 111 -2.67 2.11 -6.29
C GLY A 111 -3.87 1.98 -7.22
N SER A 112 -4.75 1.03 -6.92
CA SER A 112 -6.01 0.86 -7.65
C SER A 112 -6.98 2.02 -7.41
N VAL A 113 -8.06 2.08 -8.19
CA VAL A 113 -9.17 3.04 -7.99
C VAL A 113 -9.71 2.99 -6.56
N THR A 114 -9.86 1.79 -5.99
CA THR A 114 -10.32 1.61 -4.60
C THR A 114 -9.33 2.21 -3.60
N ALA A 115 -8.03 1.95 -3.77
CA ALA A 115 -7.00 2.54 -2.91
C ALA A 115 -6.96 4.07 -3.05
N ALA A 116 -7.15 4.59 -4.26
CA ALA A 116 -7.24 6.02 -4.53
C ALA A 116 -8.47 6.66 -3.86
N HIS A 117 -9.63 6.00 -3.83
CA HIS A 117 -10.79 6.48 -3.08
C HIS A 117 -10.54 6.56 -1.57
N LEU A 118 -9.81 5.59 -1.00
CA LEU A 118 -9.38 5.69 0.40
C LEU A 118 -8.40 6.85 0.63
N ALA A 119 -7.46 7.05 -0.30
CA ALA A 119 -6.52 8.16 -0.25
C ALA A 119 -7.23 9.52 -0.33
N ARG A 120 -8.19 9.69 -1.25
CA ARG A 120 -9.06 10.87 -1.37
C ARG A 120 -9.83 11.13 -0.09
N ALA A 121 -10.45 10.10 0.48
CA ALA A 121 -11.17 10.20 1.75
C ALA A 121 -10.27 10.64 2.91
N SER A 122 -8.97 10.34 2.82
CA SER A 122 -7.95 10.76 3.79
C SER A 122 -7.37 12.15 3.52
N GLY A 123 -7.80 12.82 2.44
CA GLY A 123 -7.35 14.16 2.06
C GLY A 123 -6.10 14.23 1.19
N VAL A 124 -5.64 13.10 0.62
CA VAL A 124 -4.53 13.11 -0.35
C VAL A 124 -4.98 13.87 -1.60
N PRO A 125 -4.24 14.90 -2.05
CA PRO A 125 -4.65 15.72 -3.19
C PRO A 125 -4.47 14.97 -4.51
N GLU A 126 -5.28 15.30 -5.52
CA GLU A 126 -5.31 14.57 -6.81
C GLU A 126 -3.95 14.56 -7.51
N GLU A 127 -3.13 15.60 -7.37
CA GLU A 127 -1.78 15.65 -7.95
C GLU A 127 -0.81 14.61 -7.39
N GLN A 128 -1.08 14.08 -6.18
CA GLN A 128 -0.32 12.98 -5.60
C GLN A 128 -0.85 11.62 -6.06
N LEU A 129 -2.07 11.53 -6.58
CA LEU A 129 -2.68 10.24 -6.93
C LEU A 129 -2.21 9.75 -8.31
N CYS A 130 -1.64 8.56 -8.34
CA CYS A 130 -1.36 7.81 -9.57
C CYS A 130 -2.21 6.53 -9.56
N VAL A 131 -3.38 6.64 -10.19
CA VAL A 131 -4.36 5.55 -10.24
C VAL A 131 -4.00 4.58 -11.35
N VAL A 132 -3.70 3.35 -10.97
CA VAL A 132 -3.40 2.26 -11.90
C VAL A 132 -4.67 1.48 -12.15
N SER A 133 -5.11 1.45 -13.41
CA SER A 133 -6.39 0.84 -13.81
C SER A 133 -6.22 -0.32 -14.79
N ARG A 134 -5.07 -0.41 -15.48
CA ARG A 134 -4.83 -1.44 -16.50
C ARG A 134 -3.88 -2.53 -16.02
N LEU A 135 -4.12 -3.73 -16.50
CA LEU A 135 -3.23 -4.87 -16.29
C LEU A 135 -1.87 -4.66 -16.96
N GLY A 136 -0.79 -4.93 -16.24
CA GLY A 136 0.57 -4.78 -16.76
C GLY A 136 1.00 -3.33 -16.95
N GLU A 137 0.25 -2.37 -16.41
CA GLU A 137 0.64 -0.97 -16.39
C GLU A 137 1.87 -0.79 -15.50
N THR A 138 2.83 -0.02 -16.03
CA THR A 138 4.06 0.32 -15.33
C THR A 138 4.06 1.78 -14.93
N VAL A 139 4.53 2.05 -13.72
CA VAL A 139 4.66 3.40 -13.18
C VAL A 139 6.13 3.66 -12.91
N LYS A 140 6.69 4.68 -13.56
CA LYS A 140 8.06 5.11 -13.33
C LYS A 140 8.14 6.14 -12.20
N VAL A 141 9.00 5.89 -11.22
CA VAL A 141 9.30 6.78 -10.11
C VAL A 141 10.82 6.92 -10.04
N GLY A 142 11.35 8.08 -10.45
CA GLY A 142 12.79 8.28 -10.54
C GLY A 142 13.49 7.21 -11.39
N ASP A 143 14.43 6.50 -10.77
CA ASP A 143 15.19 5.38 -11.35
C ASP A 143 14.57 3.99 -11.10
N ILE A 144 13.37 3.92 -10.51
CA ILE A 144 12.62 2.69 -10.27
C ILE A 144 11.43 2.61 -11.24
N GLU A 145 11.25 1.44 -11.87
CA GLU A 145 10.02 1.09 -12.57
C GLU A 145 9.19 0.12 -11.72
N LEU A 146 7.94 0.48 -11.48
CA LEU A 146 6.96 -0.32 -10.75
C LEU A 146 6.06 -1.01 -11.76
N SER A 147 6.11 -2.34 -11.81
CA SER A 147 5.15 -3.14 -12.59
C SER A 147 4.05 -3.67 -11.67
N LEU A 148 2.80 -3.31 -11.92
CA LEU A 148 1.66 -3.82 -11.15
C LEU A 148 1.10 -5.07 -11.81
N VAL A 149 1.27 -6.21 -11.13
CA VAL A 149 0.80 -7.52 -11.59
C VAL A 149 -0.53 -7.85 -10.91
N PRO A 150 -1.54 -8.37 -11.64
CA PRO A 150 -2.77 -8.83 -11.02
C PRO A 150 -2.56 -9.91 -9.97
N SER A 151 -3.39 -9.86 -8.94
CA SER A 151 -3.45 -10.83 -7.85
C SER A 151 -4.92 -10.96 -7.44
N LEU A 152 -5.28 -12.13 -6.89
CA LEU A 152 -6.60 -12.39 -6.34
C LEU A 152 -6.49 -12.35 -4.82
N HIS A 153 -7.32 -11.52 -4.19
CA HIS A 153 -7.39 -11.42 -2.74
C HIS A 153 -8.74 -11.96 -2.25
N GLY A 154 -8.69 -12.92 -1.32
CA GLY A 154 -9.90 -13.55 -0.77
C GLY A 154 -10.50 -12.75 0.39
N ARG A 155 -11.82 -12.76 0.54
CA ARG A 155 -12.48 -12.33 1.79
C ARG A 155 -12.35 -13.43 2.83
N PHE A 156 -11.95 -13.07 4.05
CA PHE A 156 -12.06 -13.95 5.21
C PHE A 156 -13.28 -13.54 6.04
N VAL A 157 -14.39 -14.26 5.88
CA VAL A 157 -15.61 -14.08 6.68
C VAL A 157 -16.00 -15.45 7.23
N PHE A 158 -16.21 -15.57 8.54
CA PHE A 158 -16.66 -16.81 9.21
C PHE A 158 -15.94 -18.10 8.76
N ARG A 159 -14.60 -18.12 8.77
CA ARG A 159 -13.80 -19.34 8.48
C ARG A 159 -14.00 -19.89 7.05
N ARG A 160 -14.54 -19.07 6.13
CA ARG A 160 -14.73 -19.35 4.70
C ARG A 160 -14.06 -18.27 3.86
N TYR A 161 -13.35 -18.70 2.82
CA TYR A 161 -12.85 -17.84 1.76
C TYR A 161 -14.01 -17.46 0.84
N TYR A 162 -14.36 -16.17 0.76
CA TYR A 162 -15.25 -15.68 -0.30
C TYR A 162 -14.40 -14.97 -1.35
N LEU A 163 -14.35 -15.48 -2.56
CA LEU A 163 -13.56 -14.93 -3.68
C LEU A 163 -14.19 -13.67 -4.32
N ALA A 164 -15.29 -13.14 -3.76
CA ALA A 164 -16.00 -12.01 -4.34
C ALA A 164 -15.44 -10.67 -3.83
N GLY A 165 -14.54 -10.05 -4.58
CA GLY A 165 -14.08 -8.69 -4.29
C GLY A 165 -15.09 -7.62 -4.75
N GLY A 166 -15.11 -6.46 -4.08
CA GLY A 166 -15.93 -5.30 -4.49
C GLY A 166 -15.07 -4.03 -4.56
N GLU A 167 -15.24 -3.24 -5.62
CA GLU A 167 -14.57 -1.95 -5.78
C GLU A 167 -15.27 -0.88 -4.93
N LEU A 168 -14.53 0.06 -4.36
CA LEU A 168 -15.18 1.27 -3.82
C LEU A 168 -15.51 2.17 -5.01
N ASP A 169 -16.80 2.46 -5.22
CA ASP A 169 -17.25 3.35 -6.30
C ASP A 169 -17.09 4.84 -5.95
N ALA A 170 -16.90 5.15 -4.66
CA ALA A 170 -16.70 6.51 -4.16
C ALA A 170 -15.82 6.54 -2.90
N PRO A 171 -15.19 7.70 -2.57
CA PRO A 171 -14.47 7.88 -1.31
C PRO A 171 -15.35 7.57 -0.08
N PRO A 172 -14.92 6.68 0.83
CA PRO A 172 -15.68 6.36 2.04
C PRO A 172 -15.60 7.50 3.08
N LYS A 173 -16.50 7.49 4.08
CA LYS A 173 -16.36 8.39 5.25
C LYS A 173 -15.33 7.83 6.23
N LEU A 174 -14.34 8.63 6.61
CA LEU A 174 -13.31 8.27 7.59
C LEU A 174 -13.50 9.01 8.94
N PRO A 175 -13.05 8.42 10.08
CA PRO A 175 -12.45 7.09 10.19
C PRO A 175 -13.50 5.98 10.07
N ALA A 176 -13.07 4.82 9.57
CA ALA A 176 -13.93 3.68 9.27
C ALA A 176 -13.50 2.40 10.00
N HIS A 177 -14.38 1.40 10.06
CA HIS A 177 -14.05 0.09 10.62
C HIS A 177 -13.21 -0.73 9.65
N ALA A 178 -12.50 -1.76 10.14
CA ALA A 178 -11.74 -2.68 9.30
C ALA A 178 -12.60 -3.31 8.20
N ALA A 179 -13.87 -3.62 8.48
CA ALA A 179 -14.81 -4.19 7.50
C ALA A 179 -15.24 -3.22 6.39
N THR A 180 -15.04 -1.90 6.56
CA THR A 180 -15.28 -0.89 5.52
C THR A 180 -14.15 -0.86 4.49
N SER A 181 -13.01 -1.48 4.81
CA SER A 181 -11.98 -1.76 3.82
C SER A 181 -12.55 -2.79 2.85
N ALA A 182 -12.78 -2.37 1.61
CA ALA A 182 -13.26 -3.27 0.59
C ALA A 182 -12.05 -4.08 0.10
N PRO A 183 -12.03 -5.41 0.26
CA PRO A 183 -11.16 -6.22 -0.56
C PRO A 183 -11.76 -6.16 -1.97
N ALA A 184 -11.45 -5.11 -2.73
CA ALA A 184 -11.57 -5.18 -4.18
C ALA A 184 -10.70 -6.34 -4.65
N ALA A 185 -11.04 -7.02 -5.75
CA ALA A 185 -10.14 -7.98 -6.36
C ALA A 185 -8.80 -7.26 -6.62
N SER A 186 -7.83 -7.51 -5.74
CA SER A 186 -6.76 -6.55 -5.54
C SER A 186 -5.53 -7.00 -6.28
N ARG A 187 -5.18 -6.19 -7.27
CA ARG A 187 -4.17 -6.51 -8.26
C ARG A 187 -2.82 -5.96 -7.81
N SER A 188 -2.00 -6.77 -7.15
CA SER A 188 -0.57 -6.45 -7.03
C SER A 188 0.33 -7.62 -6.64
N ILE A 189 1.27 -7.97 -7.53
CA ILE A 189 2.68 -8.11 -7.17
C ILE A 189 3.37 -6.85 -7.72
N THR A 190 4.16 -6.16 -6.90
CA THR A 190 5.02 -5.06 -7.34
C THR A 190 6.42 -5.62 -7.52
N THR A 191 6.86 -5.76 -8.77
CA THR A 191 8.29 -5.94 -9.03
C THR A 191 8.89 -4.56 -9.23
N ALA A 192 9.70 -4.11 -8.27
CA ALA A 192 10.58 -2.97 -8.44
C ALA A 192 11.91 -3.50 -8.99
N ALA A 193 12.20 -3.22 -10.25
CA ALA A 193 13.50 -3.52 -10.85
C ALA A 193 14.24 -2.20 -11.15
N PRO A 194 15.56 -2.13 -10.91
CA PRO A 194 16.36 -1.03 -11.45
C PRO A 194 16.29 -1.09 -12.98
N ILE A 195 16.12 0.07 -13.61
CA ILE A 195 15.96 0.15 -15.07
C ILE A 195 17.27 -0.31 -15.74
N SER A 196 17.21 -1.40 -16.51
CA SER A 196 18.15 -1.66 -17.60
C SER A 196 17.60 -1.03 -18.89
N SER A 197 18.45 -0.36 -19.65
CA SER A 197 18.06 0.44 -20.80
C SER A 197 17.54 -0.44 -21.94
N THR A 198 16.23 -0.69 -22.02
CA THR A 198 15.47 -0.95 -23.28
C THR A 198 13.99 -1.32 -22.98
N ARG A 199 13.16 -0.37 -22.55
CA ARG A 199 11.70 -0.43 -22.80
C ARG A 199 11.03 0.94 -22.63
N SER A 200 10.06 1.22 -23.50
CA SER A 200 9.28 2.46 -23.49
C SER A 200 8.28 2.45 -22.33
N SER A 201 8.51 3.29 -21.31
CA SER A 201 7.59 3.53 -20.20
C SER A 201 6.92 4.90 -20.33
N ARG A 202 5.66 4.98 -19.90
CA ARG A 202 4.84 6.21 -19.97
C ARG A 202 4.81 6.86 -18.58
N ALA A 203 4.97 8.18 -18.52
CA ALA A 203 4.80 8.93 -17.29
C ALA A 203 3.32 8.94 -16.87
N CYS A 204 3.04 8.85 -15.56
CA CYS A 204 1.68 8.90 -15.02
C CYS A 204 1.03 10.24 -15.43
N ALA A 205 -0.04 10.19 -16.23
CA ALA A 205 -0.73 11.36 -16.74
C ALA A 205 -1.84 11.80 -15.76
N PRO A 206 -2.13 13.10 -15.63
CA PRO A 206 -3.26 13.56 -14.82
C PRO A 206 -4.58 13.08 -15.44
N THR A 207 -5.45 12.51 -14.63
CA THR A 207 -6.78 12.05 -15.05
C THR A 207 -7.69 13.22 -15.39
N SER A 208 -7.95 13.44 -16.68
CA SER A 208 -9.14 14.15 -17.14
C SER A 208 -10.37 13.26 -16.94
N SER A 209 -11.48 13.85 -16.48
CA SER A 209 -12.77 13.21 -16.19
C SER A 209 -13.21 12.20 -17.27
N LEU A 210 -13.29 10.92 -16.90
CA LEU A 210 -13.88 9.87 -17.74
C LEU A 210 -15.33 9.64 -17.31
N SER A 211 -16.28 9.98 -18.18
CA SER A 211 -17.68 9.57 -18.03
C SER A 211 -17.81 8.07 -18.26
N ALA A 212 -18.54 7.38 -17.39
CA ALA A 212 -18.84 5.96 -17.51
C ALA A 212 -19.67 5.66 -18.76
N SER A 213 -19.23 4.69 -19.57
CA SER A 213 -20.11 3.96 -20.50
C SER A 213 -20.42 2.58 -19.89
N PRO A 214 -21.68 2.14 -19.86
CA PRO A 214 -22.05 0.84 -19.32
C PRO A 214 -21.88 -0.25 -20.38
N GLY A 215 -21.32 -1.40 -19.97
CA GLY A 215 -21.45 -2.65 -20.72
C GLY A 215 -20.15 -3.18 -21.32
N ALA A 216 -19.36 -3.87 -20.49
CA ALA A 216 -18.55 -5.00 -20.95
C ALA A 216 -18.22 -5.89 -19.74
N SER A 217 -18.97 -6.99 -19.61
CA SER A 217 -18.62 -8.11 -18.73
C SER A 217 -17.35 -8.76 -19.25
N ALA A 218 -16.22 -8.53 -18.58
CA ALA A 218 -14.97 -9.21 -18.87
C ALA A 218 -14.78 -10.37 -17.88
N ARG A 219 -14.94 -11.59 -18.41
CA ARG A 219 -14.81 -12.87 -17.73
C ARG A 219 -13.35 -13.17 -17.31
N GLU A 220 -13.23 -13.88 -16.18
CA GLU A 220 -12.03 -14.44 -15.54
C GLU A 220 -11.11 -15.26 -16.47
N ILE A 221 -9.79 -15.15 -16.26
CA ILE A 221 -8.83 -16.25 -16.34
C ILE A 221 -7.80 -16.06 -15.19
N ILE A 222 -7.48 -17.19 -14.55
CA ILE A 222 -6.80 -17.48 -13.27
C ILE A 222 -5.49 -16.71 -13.04
#